data_AF-A0A951WV27-F1
#
_entry.id   AF-A0A951WV27-F1
#
_cell.length_a   1.000
_cell.length_b   1.000
_cell.length_c   1.000
_cell.angle_alpha   90.00
_cell.angle_beta   90.00
_cell.angle_gamma   90.00
#
_symmetry.space_group_name_H-M   'P 1'
#
loop_
_entity.id
_entity.type
_entity.pdbx_description
1 polymer ?
#
loop_
_entity_poly.entity_id
_entity_poly.type
_entity_poly.pdbx_seq_one_letter_code
_entity_poly.pdbx_strand_id
1 'polypeptide(L)'
;MRKFLRFMGRSFWRFMVIFSFIVNLVLVVVVLILAATLFDIKHNIAEPLVGGLYSAFVGLEDATIDWTIPVRADVPVNLDIPINQNTVVTLTEAVPLTVVAQIQAPSLTLSNARVSLSLPVGLQLPVALNLPVTVDDTLPVSLDVRAVIPLKETQLYDVARSLQLMFEPLAVALYNLPQNWGEAFALAGDVLSGGQPNLLAQNAFSLRPWPGFSRTAGLNYPLDLLTAPVPPDNVPLDTGIIPAGGIPLLDEALRPQVYTQGGPGMVNATAEFASPAQAPFWDGSYADYRAGILTQAPQWTPTPEITPLPGGENPGDLGIIPTPTSP
;
A
#
# COMPACT_ATOMS: atom_id res chain seq x y z
N MET A 1 -15.72 59.60 74.39
CA MET A 1 -16.33 58.85 73.27
C MET A 1 -15.82 59.20 71.87
N ARG A 2 -15.75 60.48 71.44
CA ARG A 2 -15.33 60.84 70.05
C ARG A 2 -13.89 60.45 69.64
N LYS A 3 -12.93 60.41 70.58
CA LYS A 3 -11.55 59.94 70.30
C LYS A 3 -11.47 58.43 70.08
N PHE A 4 -12.34 57.66 70.74
CA PHE A 4 -12.40 56.20 70.64
C PHE A 4 -13.00 55.75 69.30
N LEU A 5 -14.04 56.45 68.80
CA LEU A 5 -14.60 56.20 67.47
C LEU A 5 -13.61 56.48 66.31
N ARG A 6 -12.77 57.52 66.44
CA ARG A 6 -11.74 57.82 65.42
C ARG A 6 -10.57 56.83 65.42
N PHE A 7 -10.29 56.21 66.57
CA PHE A 7 -9.27 55.17 66.68
C PHE A 7 -9.77 53.84 66.08
N MET A 8 -11.00 53.43 66.38
CA MET A 8 -11.61 52.23 65.77
C MET A 8 -11.74 52.35 64.24
N GLY A 9 -12.19 53.49 63.72
CA GLY A 9 -12.32 53.66 62.26
C GLY A 9 -11.00 53.53 61.51
N ARG A 10 -9.88 53.95 62.11
CA ARG A 10 -8.55 53.86 61.49
C ARG A 10 -8.01 52.42 61.52
N SER A 11 -8.29 51.65 62.56
CA SER A 11 -7.94 50.23 62.62
C SER A 11 -8.77 49.39 61.65
N PHE A 12 -10.06 49.70 61.49
CA PHE A 12 -10.93 49.00 60.54
C PHE A 12 -10.48 49.20 59.08
N TRP A 13 -10.12 50.44 58.70
CA TRP A 13 -9.59 50.72 57.36
C TRP A 13 -8.28 49.95 57.08
N ARG A 14 -7.36 49.89 58.06
CA ARG A 14 -6.13 49.10 57.95
C ARG A 14 -6.41 47.61 57.81
N PHE A 15 -7.37 47.08 58.57
CA PHE A 15 -7.79 45.67 58.45
C PHE A 15 -8.34 45.37 57.06
N MET A 16 -9.19 46.24 56.51
CA MET A 16 -9.77 46.06 55.17
C MET A 16 -8.70 46.05 54.08
N VAL A 17 -7.71 46.96 54.16
CA VAL A 17 -6.59 47.00 53.21
C VAL A 17 -5.71 45.75 53.32
N ILE A 18 -5.34 45.34 54.54
CA ILE A 18 -4.52 44.15 54.77
C ILE A 18 -5.26 42.88 54.32
N PHE A 19 -6.55 42.76 54.64
CA PHE A 19 -7.38 41.63 54.24
C PHE A 19 -7.49 41.54 52.71
N SER A 20 -7.79 42.65 52.03
CA SER A 20 -7.83 42.70 50.56
C SER A 20 -6.48 42.34 49.94
N PHE A 21 -5.37 42.83 50.51
CA PHE A 21 -4.03 42.48 50.07
C PHE A 21 -3.74 40.98 50.23
N ILE A 22 -4.10 40.39 51.36
CA ILE A 22 -3.91 38.95 51.62
C ILE A 22 -4.76 38.12 50.65
N VAL A 23 -6.04 38.45 50.47
CA VAL A 23 -6.92 37.70 49.55
C VAL A 23 -6.39 37.78 48.12
N ASN A 24 -5.96 38.95 47.66
CA ASN A 24 -5.40 39.09 46.32
C ASN A 24 -4.06 38.36 46.17
N LEU A 25 -3.20 38.42 47.19
CA LEU A 25 -1.94 37.67 47.21
C LEU A 25 -2.18 36.15 47.12
N VAL A 26 -3.13 35.63 47.90
CA VAL A 26 -3.53 34.22 47.85
C VAL A 26 -4.08 33.86 46.48
N LEU A 27 -4.93 34.71 45.90
CA LEU A 27 -5.46 34.50 44.54
C LEU A 27 -4.32 34.40 43.51
N VAL A 28 -3.36 35.32 43.56
CA VAL A 28 -2.18 35.31 42.67
C VAL A 28 -1.39 34.02 42.84
N VAL A 29 -1.12 33.60 44.08
CA VAL A 29 -0.41 32.34 44.36
C VAL A 29 -1.18 31.14 43.79
N VAL A 30 -2.51 31.10 43.96
CA VAL A 30 -3.35 30.03 43.41
C VAL A 30 -3.28 30.00 41.88
N VAL A 31 -3.36 31.16 41.21
CA VAL A 31 -3.23 31.25 39.75
C VAL A 31 -1.85 30.76 39.28
N LEU A 32 -0.78 31.11 39.99
CA LEU A 32 0.58 30.63 39.67
C LEU A 32 0.69 29.10 39.81
N ILE A 33 0.09 28.51 40.86
CA ILE A 33 0.08 27.05 41.02
C ILE A 33 -0.72 26.40 39.88
N LEU A 34 -1.91 26.91 39.57
CA LEU A 34 -2.75 26.38 38.50
C LEU A 34 -2.06 26.43 37.13
N ALA A 35 -1.42 27.53 36.80
CA ALA A 35 -0.68 27.66 35.55
C ALA A 35 0.54 26.74 35.51
N ALA A 36 1.27 26.56 36.62
CA ALA A 36 2.35 25.58 36.69
C ALA A 36 1.83 24.15 36.44
N THR A 37 0.70 23.77 37.05
CA THR A 37 0.07 22.46 36.79
C THR A 37 -0.43 22.32 35.36
N LEU A 38 -0.87 23.42 34.73
CA LEU A 38 -1.33 23.41 33.35
C LEU A 38 -0.18 23.16 32.37
N PHE A 39 1.00 23.75 32.61
CA PHE A 39 2.21 23.49 31.81
C PHE A 39 2.67 22.04 31.95
N ASP A 40 2.59 21.49 33.17
CA ASP A 40 2.93 20.10 33.43
C ASP A 40 1.99 19.13 32.69
N ILE A 41 0.67 19.35 32.79
CA ILE A 41 -0.34 18.58 32.06
C ILE A 41 -0.15 18.72 30.54
N LYS A 42 0.14 19.94 30.06
CA LYS A 42 0.42 20.17 28.64
C LYS A 42 1.58 19.30 28.16
N HIS A 43 2.72 19.40 28.83
CA HIS A 43 3.97 18.74 28.42
C HIS A 43 3.91 17.22 28.54
N ASN A 44 3.32 16.72 29.64
CA ASN A 44 3.37 15.29 29.96
C ASN A 44 2.14 14.50 29.48
N ILE A 45 1.02 15.17 29.20
CA ILE A 45 -0.24 14.50 28.86
C ILE A 45 -0.78 14.98 27.53
N ALA A 46 -1.10 16.27 27.41
CA ALA A 46 -1.84 16.75 26.24
C ALA A 46 -1.00 16.66 24.96
N GLU A 47 0.24 17.12 25.00
CA GLU A 47 1.12 17.19 23.82
C GLU A 47 1.49 15.79 23.32
N PRO A 48 1.92 14.83 24.17
CA PRO A 48 2.18 13.46 23.73
C PRO A 48 0.93 12.73 23.22
N LEU A 49 -0.25 12.98 23.81
CA LEU A 49 -1.48 12.30 23.36
C LEU A 49 -2.00 12.87 22.05
N VAL A 50 -2.22 14.18 21.96
CA VAL A 50 -2.80 14.81 20.76
C VAL A 50 -1.78 14.84 19.63
N GLY A 51 -0.53 15.20 19.94
CA GLY A 51 0.58 15.17 19.00
C GLY A 51 0.90 13.75 18.53
N GLY A 52 0.91 12.77 19.44
CA GLY A 52 1.12 11.36 19.11
C GLY A 52 0.01 10.77 18.24
N LEU A 53 -1.26 11.10 18.52
CA LEU A 53 -2.39 10.70 17.67
C LEU A 53 -2.29 11.29 16.27
N TYR A 54 -2.08 12.61 16.18
CA TYR A 54 -1.88 13.28 14.88
C TYR A 54 -0.71 12.66 14.10
N SER A 55 0.44 12.51 14.77
CA SER A 55 1.64 11.87 14.23
C SER A 55 1.36 10.47 13.70
N ALA A 56 0.62 9.64 14.45
CA ALA A 56 0.25 8.29 14.04
C ALA A 56 -0.67 8.28 12.81
N PHE A 57 -1.58 9.25 12.66
CA PHE A 57 -2.41 9.37 11.46
C PHE A 57 -1.62 9.82 10.23
N VAL A 58 -0.64 10.70 10.40
CA VAL A 58 0.30 11.03 9.32
C VAL A 58 1.12 9.79 8.94
N GLY A 59 1.63 9.05 9.93
CA GLY A 59 2.29 7.77 9.68
C GLY A 59 1.36 6.75 9.00
N LEU A 60 0.06 6.76 9.29
CA LEU A 60 -0.88 5.87 8.60
C LEU A 60 -1.11 6.30 7.14
N GLU A 61 -1.16 7.61 6.87
CA GLU A 61 -1.28 8.17 5.51
C GLU A 61 -0.10 7.72 4.63
N ASP A 62 1.10 7.78 5.19
CA ASP A 62 2.38 7.50 4.52
C ASP A 62 2.75 5.99 4.49
N ALA A 63 1.99 5.15 5.18
CA ALA A 63 2.29 3.72 5.30
C ALA A 63 1.98 2.94 4.01
N THR A 64 2.59 1.78 3.88
CA THR A 64 2.41 0.86 2.76
C THR A 64 2.03 -0.53 3.26
N ILE A 65 1.06 -1.15 2.60
CA ILE A 65 0.75 -2.57 2.78
C ILE A 65 1.71 -3.37 1.91
N ASP A 66 2.35 -4.36 2.50
CA ASP A 66 3.23 -5.29 1.80
C ASP A 66 2.66 -6.71 1.96
N TRP A 67 2.16 -7.28 0.87
CA TRP A 67 1.42 -8.53 0.89
C TRP A 67 1.70 -9.42 -0.32
N THR A 68 1.73 -10.73 -0.12
CA THR A 68 1.82 -11.71 -1.21
C THR A 68 0.43 -12.25 -1.57
N ILE A 69 -0.05 -11.91 -2.76
CA ILE A 69 -1.35 -12.31 -3.28
C ILE A 69 -1.19 -13.64 -4.05
N PRO A 70 -1.83 -14.73 -3.61
CA PRO A 70 -1.84 -15.97 -4.37
C PRO A 70 -2.85 -15.87 -5.51
N VAL A 71 -2.37 -15.99 -6.74
CA VAL A 71 -3.17 -16.14 -7.96
C VAL A 71 -3.22 -17.63 -8.29
N ARG A 72 -4.42 -18.20 -8.25
CA ARG A 72 -4.70 -19.59 -8.66
C ARG A 72 -5.77 -19.51 -9.75
N ALA A 73 -5.40 -19.86 -10.97
CA ALA A 73 -6.28 -19.73 -12.12
C ALA A 73 -6.04 -20.87 -13.11
N ASP A 74 -7.10 -21.40 -13.71
CA ASP A 74 -7.00 -22.36 -14.81
C ASP A 74 -7.09 -21.58 -16.12
N VAL A 75 -6.02 -21.60 -16.92
CA VAL A 75 -5.98 -20.90 -18.20
C VAL A 75 -6.36 -21.89 -19.31
N PRO A 76 -7.42 -21.61 -20.10
CA PRO A 76 -7.77 -22.47 -21.22
C PRO A 76 -6.72 -22.35 -22.32
N VAL A 77 -6.29 -23.49 -22.83
CA VAL A 77 -5.31 -23.60 -23.90
C VAL A 77 -6.02 -24.26 -25.07
N ASN A 78 -6.19 -23.49 -26.14
CA ASN A 78 -6.61 -23.99 -27.44
C ASN A 78 -5.38 -23.95 -28.36
N LEU A 79 -4.80 -25.12 -28.63
CA LEU A 79 -3.66 -25.26 -29.53
C LEU A 79 -4.03 -26.15 -30.71
N ASP A 80 -3.87 -25.61 -31.92
CA ASP A 80 -3.86 -26.39 -33.15
C ASP A 80 -2.44 -26.90 -33.41
N ILE A 81 -2.22 -28.20 -33.21
CA ILE A 81 -0.93 -28.84 -33.47
C ILE A 81 -0.99 -29.47 -34.88
N PRO A 82 -0.28 -28.91 -35.87
CA PRO A 82 -0.22 -29.51 -37.20
C PRO A 82 0.70 -30.72 -37.17
N ILE A 83 0.13 -31.93 -37.24
CA ILE A 83 0.92 -33.16 -37.36
C ILE A 83 1.24 -33.37 -38.83
N ASN A 84 2.51 -33.17 -39.20
CA ASN A 84 3.07 -33.48 -40.52
C ASN A 84 4.13 -34.56 -40.39
N GLN A 85 3.73 -35.83 -40.54
CA GLN A 85 4.65 -36.96 -40.39
C GLN A 85 4.47 -38.02 -41.48
N ASN A 86 5.58 -38.56 -41.95
CA ASN A 86 5.57 -39.73 -42.82
C ASN A 86 5.44 -40.97 -41.94
N THR A 87 4.33 -41.69 -42.08
CA THR A 87 4.07 -42.92 -41.32
C THR A 87 3.77 -44.07 -42.27
N VAL A 88 3.96 -45.28 -41.79
CA VAL A 88 3.64 -46.50 -42.53
C VAL A 88 2.31 -47.01 -41.99
N VAL A 89 1.25 -46.93 -42.81
CA VAL A 89 -0.06 -47.48 -42.48
C VAL A 89 -0.17 -48.91 -43.02
N THR A 90 -0.79 -49.80 -42.25
CA THR A 90 -1.06 -51.17 -42.68
C THR A 90 -2.50 -51.25 -43.15
N LEU A 91 -2.74 -51.74 -44.37
CA LEU A 91 -4.10 -51.94 -44.87
C LEU A 91 -4.84 -52.99 -44.03
N THR A 92 -6.00 -52.63 -43.49
CA THR A 92 -6.88 -53.51 -42.72
C THR A 92 -7.85 -54.30 -43.61
N GLU A 93 -8.02 -53.87 -44.87
CA GLU A 93 -8.87 -54.50 -45.87
C GLU A 93 -8.25 -54.40 -47.27
N ALA A 94 -8.75 -55.21 -48.20
CA ALA A 94 -8.27 -55.19 -49.58
C ALA A 94 -8.81 -53.95 -50.32
N VAL A 95 -7.91 -53.11 -50.83
CA VAL A 95 -8.28 -51.85 -51.51
C VAL A 95 -8.22 -52.04 -53.03
N PRO A 96 -9.35 -51.96 -53.76
CA PRO A 96 -9.34 -52.03 -55.21
C PRO A 96 -8.77 -50.75 -55.83
N LEU A 97 -7.90 -50.89 -56.82
CA LEU A 97 -7.24 -49.80 -57.55
C LEU A 97 -7.40 -50.01 -59.05
N THR A 98 -7.83 -48.99 -59.78
CA THR A 98 -7.85 -49.01 -61.24
C THR A 98 -6.71 -48.16 -61.77
N VAL A 99 -5.75 -48.78 -62.44
CA VAL A 99 -4.58 -48.09 -63.02
C VAL A 99 -4.53 -48.25 -64.53
N VAL A 100 -3.88 -47.30 -65.18
CA VAL A 100 -3.53 -47.39 -66.60
C VAL A 100 -2.09 -47.86 -66.69
N ALA A 101 -1.86 -49.02 -67.27
CA ALA A 101 -0.54 -49.63 -67.37
C ALA A 101 -0.10 -49.80 -68.83
N GLN A 102 1.21 -49.78 -69.05
CA GLN A 102 1.82 -50.26 -70.28
C GLN A 102 2.18 -51.73 -70.09
N ILE A 103 1.54 -52.61 -70.85
CA ILE A 103 1.81 -54.05 -70.77
C ILE A 103 2.69 -54.40 -71.96
N GLN A 104 3.94 -54.78 -71.69
CA GLN A 104 4.86 -55.37 -72.67
C GLN A 104 4.93 -56.88 -72.43
N ALA A 105 4.33 -57.65 -73.35
CA ALA A 105 4.52 -59.08 -73.46
C ALA A 105 5.29 -59.41 -74.75
N PRO A 106 5.92 -60.60 -74.88
CA PRO A 106 6.79 -60.95 -76.02
C PRO A 106 6.16 -60.78 -77.41
N SER A 107 4.82 -60.73 -77.51
CA SER A 107 4.07 -60.58 -78.75
C SER A 107 2.98 -59.49 -78.70
N LEU A 108 2.88 -58.70 -77.63
CA LEU A 108 1.79 -57.75 -77.45
C LEU A 108 2.25 -56.52 -76.66
N THR A 109 2.11 -55.33 -77.26
CA THR A 109 2.36 -54.04 -76.61
C THR A 109 1.05 -53.27 -76.47
N LEU A 110 0.43 -53.39 -75.30
CA LEU A 110 -0.77 -52.61 -74.99
C LEU A 110 -0.34 -51.33 -74.28
N SER A 111 -0.50 -50.21 -74.97
CA SER A 111 -0.40 -48.87 -74.38
C SER A 111 -1.78 -48.47 -73.87
N ASN A 112 -1.86 -47.93 -72.65
CA ASN A 112 -3.10 -47.48 -72.00
C ASN A 112 -4.11 -48.59 -71.62
N ALA A 113 -3.64 -49.79 -71.28
CA ALA A 113 -4.54 -50.84 -70.77
C ALA A 113 -5.07 -50.47 -69.37
N ARG A 114 -6.39 -50.48 -69.19
CA ARG A 114 -7.02 -50.32 -67.87
C ARG A 114 -6.97 -51.65 -67.12
N VAL A 115 -6.29 -51.69 -65.98
CA VAL A 115 -6.14 -52.88 -65.15
C VAL A 115 -6.75 -52.60 -63.78
N SER A 116 -7.58 -53.52 -63.29
CA SER A 116 -8.10 -53.52 -61.92
C SER A 116 -7.17 -54.37 -61.06
N LEU A 117 -6.49 -53.75 -60.12
CA LEU A 117 -5.60 -54.38 -59.15
C LEU A 117 -6.27 -54.30 -57.77
N SER A 118 -5.95 -55.22 -56.86
CA SER A 118 -6.37 -55.12 -55.45
C SER A 118 -5.13 -55.15 -54.59
N LEU A 119 -4.93 -54.10 -53.78
CA LEU A 119 -3.87 -54.09 -52.78
C LEU A 119 -4.27 -55.06 -51.66
N PRO A 120 -3.44 -56.05 -51.30
CA PRO A 120 -3.79 -57.05 -50.30
C PRO A 120 -3.80 -56.46 -48.89
N VAL A 121 -4.63 -57.03 -48.02
CA VAL A 121 -4.60 -56.77 -46.58
C VAL A 121 -3.20 -57.03 -46.01
N GLY A 122 -2.75 -56.21 -45.06
CA GLY A 122 -1.42 -56.32 -44.47
C GLY A 122 -0.30 -55.63 -45.27
N LEU A 123 -0.59 -55.06 -46.44
CA LEU A 123 0.38 -54.24 -47.18
C LEU A 123 0.67 -52.96 -46.40
N GLN A 124 1.96 -52.68 -46.21
CA GLN A 124 2.47 -51.47 -45.56
C GLN A 124 2.63 -50.36 -46.60
N LEU A 125 1.86 -49.28 -46.46
CA LEU A 125 1.96 -48.10 -47.33
C LEU A 125 2.60 -46.93 -46.58
N PRO A 126 3.71 -46.37 -47.10
CA PRO A 126 4.20 -45.09 -46.61
C PRO A 126 3.26 -43.98 -47.08
N VAL A 127 2.72 -43.23 -46.13
CA VAL A 127 1.83 -42.09 -46.37
C VAL A 127 2.33 -40.86 -45.62
N ALA A 128 2.12 -39.68 -46.20
CA ALA A 128 2.31 -38.42 -45.51
C ALA A 128 1.01 -38.05 -44.80
N LEU A 129 1.02 -38.07 -43.47
CA LEU A 129 -0.12 -37.66 -42.66
C LEU A 129 0.00 -36.14 -42.40
N ASN A 130 -1.03 -35.39 -42.81
CA ASN A 130 -1.22 -33.98 -42.48
C ASN A 130 -2.59 -33.84 -41.82
N LEU A 131 -2.61 -33.81 -40.48
CA LEU A 131 -3.83 -33.71 -39.69
C LEU A 131 -3.67 -32.60 -38.64
N PRO A 132 -4.52 -31.55 -38.64
CA PRO A 132 -4.58 -30.62 -37.53
C PRO A 132 -5.27 -31.30 -36.35
N VAL A 133 -4.59 -31.35 -35.22
CA VAL A 133 -5.16 -31.85 -33.96
C VAL A 133 -5.40 -30.65 -33.04
N THR A 134 -6.67 -30.43 -32.68
CA THR A 134 -7.09 -29.43 -31.70
C THR A 134 -6.88 -29.99 -30.30
N VAL A 135 -6.12 -29.29 -29.47
CA VAL A 135 -6.00 -29.58 -28.04
C VAL A 135 -6.78 -28.51 -27.29
N ASP A 136 -7.86 -28.92 -26.62
CA ASP A 136 -8.66 -28.11 -25.72
C ASP A 136 -8.44 -28.63 -24.29
N ASP A 137 -7.53 -27.99 -23.55
CA ASP A 137 -7.21 -28.37 -22.17
C ASP A 137 -7.07 -27.13 -21.29
N THR A 138 -7.14 -27.31 -19.97
CA THR A 138 -6.95 -26.24 -18.98
C THR A 138 -5.63 -26.45 -18.25
N LEU A 139 -4.75 -25.46 -18.30
CA LEU A 139 -3.50 -25.49 -17.53
C LEU A 139 -3.69 -24.78 -16.18
N PRO A 140 -3.47 -25.46 -15.04
CA PRO A 140 -3.51 -24.82 -13.74
C PRO A 140 -2.29 -23.91 -13.58
N VAL A 141 -2.54 -22.63 -13.37
CA VAL A 141 -1.55 -21.61 -13.10
C VAL A 141 -1.62 -21.24 -11.62
N SER A 142 -0.48 -21.36 -10.94
CA SER A 142 -0.32 -21.01 -9.53
C SER A 142 0.84 -20.02 -9.40
N LEU A 143 0.51 -18.74 -9.27
CA LEU A 143 1.47 -17.62 -9.16
C LEU A 143 1.29 -16.93 -7.82
N ASP A 144 2.37 -16.65 -7.09
CA ASP A 144 2.32 -15.82 -5.89
C ASP A 144 2.95 -14.47 -6.20
N VAL A 145 2.15 -13.39 -6.17
CA VAL A 145 2.58 -12.05 -6.58
C VAL A 145 2.64 -11.16 -5.35
N ARG A 146 3.81 -10.63 -5.02
CA ARG A 146 3.96 -9.64 -3.96
C ARG A 146 3.53 -8.26 -4.47
N ALA A 147 2.64 -7.62 -3.74
CA ALA A 147 2.14 -6.28 -4.00
C ALA A 147 2.49 -5.36 -2.82
N VAL A 148 3.09 -4.21 -3.12
CA VAL A 148 3.29 -3.12 -2.16
C VAL A 148 2.33 -2.00 -2.54
N ILE A 149 1.36 -1.74 -1.67
CA ILE A 149 0.24 -0.85 -1.91
C ILE A 149 0.34 0.33 -0.93
N PRO A 150 0.63 1.55 -1.39
CA PRO A 150 0.60 2.72 -0.53
C PRO A 150 -0.81 2.99 0.00
N LEU A 151 -0.95 3.26 1.31
CA LEU A 151 -2.26 3.53 1.90
C LEU A 151 -2.90 4.80 1.35
N LYS A 152 -2.10 5.78 0.96
CA LYS A 152 -2.57 6.99 0.26
C LYS A 152 -3.32 6.75 -1.04
N GLU A 153 -3.13 5.57 -1.66
CA GLU A 153 -3.82 5.18 -2.89
C GLU A 153 -5.03 4.27 -2.63
N THR A 154 -5.40 4.08 -1.37
CA THR A 154 -6.51 3.21 -0.96
C THR A 154 -7.64 4.00 -0.33
N GLN A 155 -8.80 3.37 -0.15
CA GLN A 155 -9.93 3.97 0.58
C GLN A 155 -9.63 4.23 2.06
N LEU A 156 -8.61 3.59 2.63
CA LEU A 156 -8.19 3.85 4.01
C LEU A 156 -7.58 5.25 4.17
N TYR A 157 -7.11 5.85 3.06
CA TYR A 157 -6.66 7.24 3.01
C TYR A 157 -7.73 8.21 3.51
N ASP A 158 -8.97 8.06 3.05
CA ASP A 158 -10.06 8.99 3.41
C ASP A 158 -10.29 9.01 4.93
N VAL A 159 -10.19 7.84 5.57
CA VAL A 159 -10.34 7.70 7.02
C VAL A 159 -9.14 8.32 7.74
N ALA A 160 -7.91 7.99 7.32
CA ALA A 160 -6.68 8.55 7.90
C ALA A 160 -6.64 10.08 7.78
N ARG A 161 -6.97 10.61 6.59
CA ARG A 161 -7.03 12.03 6.27
C ARG A 161 -8.10 12.75 7.08
N SER A 162 -9.28 12.15 7.25
CA SER A 162 -10.32 12.72 8.11
C SER A 162 -9.85 12.88 9.55
N LEU A 163 -9.18 11.87 10.10
CA LEU A 163 -8.67 11.91 11.48
C LEU A 163 -7.53 12.93 11.60
N GLN A 164 -6.63 12.97 10.63
CA GLN A 164 -5.57 13.97 10.56
C GLN A 164 -6.15 15.39 10.58
N LEU A 165 -7.13 15.71 9.72
CA LEU A 165 -7.77 17.04 9.65
C LEU A 165 -8.48 17.43 10.96
N MET A 166 -8.98 16.46 11.73
CA MET A 166 -9.61 16.71 13.03
C MET A 166 -8.59 17.07 14.11
N PHE A 167 -7.41 16.41 14.11
CA PHE A 167 -6.41 16.55 15.16
C PHE A 167 -5.29 17.53 14.82
N GLU A 168 -5.05 17.84 13.54
CA GLU A 168 -4.01 18.76 13.09
C GLU A 168 -4.11 20.14 13.75
N PRO A 169 -5.27 20.83 13.74
CA PRO A 169 -5.35 22.17 14.33
C PRO A 169 -5.08 22.14 15.83
N LEU A 170 -5.49 21.07 16.51
CA LEU A 170 -5.28 20.90 17.94
C LEU A 170 -3.81 20.60 18.26
N ALA A 171 -3.17 19.71 17.49
CA ALA A 171 -1.78 19.35 17.68
C ALA A 171 -0.85 20.54 17.42
N VAL A 172 -1.07 21.27 16.31
CA VAL A 172 -0.28 22.47 15.96
C VAL A 172 -0.50 23.59 16.97
N ALA A 173 -1.76 23.87 17.35
CA ALA A 173 -2.05 24.88 18.37
C ALA A 173 -1.41 24.56 19.71
N LEU A 174 -1.51 23.30 20.15
CA LEU A 174 -0.92 22.86 21.41
C LEU A 174 0.59 22.98 21.41
N TYR A 175 1.26 22.67 20.30
CA TYR A 175 2.70 22.82 20.17
C TYR A 175 3.13 24.30 20.24
N ASN A 176 2.36 25.20 19.64
CA ASN A 176 2.62 26.64 19.62
C ASN A 176 2.21 27.36 20.93
N LEU A 177 1.53 26.67 21.86
CA LEU A 177 1.22 27.24 23.17
C LEU A 177 2.47 27.30 24.07
N PRO A 178 2.58 28.30 24.95
CA PRO A 178 3.71 28.44 25.86
C PRO A 178 4.00 27.17 26.67
N GLN A 179 5.26 26.76 26.73
CA GLN A 179 5.74 25.65 27.56
C GLN A 179 6.10 26.09 28.98
N ASN A 180 6.36 27.37 29.19
CA ASN A 180 6.84 27.91 30.45
C ASN A 180 6.38 29.36 30.67
N TRP A 181 6.65 29.87 31.87
CA TRP A 181 6.33 31.24 32.25
C TRP A 181 6.99 32.31 31.37
N GLY A 182 8.21 32.07 30.88
CA GLY A 182 8.91 33.02 30.02
C GLY A 182 8.16 33.23 28.70
N GLU A 183 7.80 32.13 28.04
CA GLU A 183 6.99 32.15 26.83
C GLU A 183 5.58 32.68 27.08
N ALA A 184 4.97 32.36 28.23
CA ALA A 184 3.64 32.83 28.57
C ALA A 184 3.62 34.36 28.76
N PHE A 185 4.65 34.93 29.38
CA PHE A 185 4.80 36.38 29.48
C PHE A 185 5.11 37.03 28.12
N ALA A 186 5.90 36.37 27.26
CA ALA A 186 6.14 36.85 25.90
C ALA A 186 4.85 36.88 25.07
N LEU A 187 4.06 35.80 25.11
CA LEU A 187 2.76 35.71 24.45
C LEU A 187 1.78 36.78 24.99
N ALA A 188 1.69 36.93 26.32
CA ALA A 188 0.86 37.96 26.93
C ALA A 188 1.30 39.37 26.53
N GLY A 189 2.61 39.63 26.45
CA GLY A 189 3.17 40.90 25.98
C GLY A 189 2.80 41.19 24.53
N ASP A 190 2.91 40.19 23.65
CA ASP A 190 2.53 40.30 22.24
C ASP A 190 1.04 40.64 22.10
N VAL A 191 0.15 39.90 22.79
CA VAL A 191 -1.30 40.15 22.81
C VAL A 191 -1.63 41.56 23.33
N LEU A 192 -1.00 41.98 24.43
CA LEU A 192 -1.19 43.30 25.01
C LEU A 192 -0.68 44.42 24.09
N SER A 193 0.30 44.15 23.25
CA SER A 193 0.81 45.10 22.25
C SER A 193 -0.06 45.18 20.97
N GLY A 194 -1.14 44.39 20.89
CA GLY A 194 -2.02 44.31 19.73
C GLY A 194 -1.65 43.23 18.72
N GLY A 195 -0.68 42.37 19.04
CA GLY A 195 -0.35 41.17 18.27
C GLY A 195 -1.49 40.15 18.30
N GLN A 196 -1.74 39.50 17.16
CA GLN A 196 -2.62 38.34 17.10
C GLN A 196 -1.76 37.07 17.12
N PRO A 197 -1.74 36.32 18.24
CA PRO A 197 -0.94 35.11 18.32
C PRO A 197 -1.46 34.09 17.31
N ASN A 198 -0.60 33.70 16.37
CA ASN A 198 -0.94 32.69 15.38
C ASN A 198 -0.60 31.30 15.91
N LEU A 199 -1.56 30.68 16.61
CA LEU A 199 -1.41 29.33 17.15
C LEU A 199 -1.34 28.26 16.05
N LEU A 200 -1.73 28.58 14.81
CA LEU A 200 -1.69 27.65 13.67
C LEU A 200 -0.48 27.91 12.76
N ALA A 201 0.51 28.66 13.24
CA ALA A 201 1.76 28.85 12.52
C ALA A 201 2.50 27.51 12.35
N GLN A 202 3.12 27.32 11.17
CA GLN A 202 3.96 26.17 10.93
C GLN A 202 5.17 26.18 11.87
N ASN A 203 5.51 25.00 12.39
CA ASN A 203 6.62 24.77 13.31
C ASN A 203 7.35 23.46 12.94
N ALA A 204 8.41 23.12 13.67
CA ALA A 204 9.19 21.92 13.40
C ALA A 204 8.36 20.63 13.43
N PHE A 205 7.39 20.55 14.36
CA PHE A 205 6.49 19.41 14.48
C PHE A 205 5.50 19.34 13.31
N SER A 206 4.91 20.45 12.86
CA SER A 206 3.97 20.46 11.74
C SER A 206 4.63 20.09 10.40
N LEU A 207 5.92 20.39 10.26
CA LEU A 207 6.69 20.08 9.05
C LEU A 207 7.08 18.60 8.96
N ARG A 208 7.37 17.96 10.11
CA ARG A 208 7.72 16.54 10.18
C ARG A 208 7.11 15.90 11.43
N PRO A 209 5.79 15.64 11.42
CA PRO A 209 5.08 15.14 12.58
C PRO A 209 5.34 13.65 12.83
N TRP A 210 5.63 12.88 11.78
CA TRP A 210 5.94 11.46 11.87
C TRP A 210 7.46 11.23 11.82
N PRO A 211 8.04 10.52 12.81
CA PRO A 211 9.48 10.26 12.86
C PRO A 211 9.92 9.19 11.85
N GLY A 212 9.00 8.46 11.22
CA GLY A 212 9.29 7.38 10.27
C GLY A 212 8.85 5.99 10.73
N PHE A 213 8.91 5.01 9.82
CA PHE A 213 8.53 3.63 10.10
C PHE A 213 9.70 2.83 10.67
N SER A 214 9.40 1.90 11.58
CA SER A 214 10.39 0.93 12.10
C SER A 214 10.88 -0.05 11.04
N ARG A 215 10.22 -0.12 9.88
CA ARG A 215 10.52 -1.04 8.77
C ARG A 215 10.20 -0.39 7.42
N THR A 216 11.03 -0.64 6.40
CA THR A 216 10.83 -0.09 5.04
C THR A 216 9.82 -0.88 4.19
N ALA A 217 9.36 -0.27 3.09
CA ALA A 217 8.37 -0.82 2.17
C ALA A 217 8.90 -1.85 1.15
N GLY A 218 10.21 -1.99 0.94
CA GLY A 218 10.78 -2.81 -0.16
C GLY A 218 10.48 -2.25 -1.57
N LEU A 219 11.10 -2.77 -2.64
CA LEU A 219 10.97 -2.21 -4.01
C LEU A 219 11.08 -3.26 -5.14
N ASN A 220 10.62 -2.92 -6.36
CA ASN A 220 11.03 -3.48 -7.67
C ASN A 220 11.38 -4.98 -7.73
N TYR A 221 10.38 -5.84 -7.57
CA TYR A 221 10.57 -7.27 -7.81
C TYR A 221 10.49 -7.59 -9.33
N PRO A 222 11.34 -8.49 -9.86
CA PRO A 222 11.25 -8.96 -11.24
C PRO A 222 9.87 -9.58 -11.54
N LEU A 223 9.35 -9.54 -12.78
CA LEU A 223 8.05 -10.16 -13.11
C LEU A 223 7.99 -11.71 -12.98
N ASP A 224 9.09 -12.36 -12.61
CA ASP A 224 9.26 -13.82 -12.62
C ASP A 224 9.59 -14.31 -11.19
N LEU A 225 8.57 -14.58 -10.37
CA LEU A 225 8.70 -14.69 -8.90
C LEU A 225 7.93 -15.85 -8.26
N LEU A 226 8.16 -17.07 -8.75
CA LEU A 226 7.78 -18.26 -7.98
C LEU A 226 8.95 -18.85 -7.17
N THR A 227 10.20 -18.55 -7.56
CA THR A 227 11.39 -19.19 -6.98
C THR A 227 12.61 -18.26 -6.86
N ALA A 228 12.56 -17.05 -7.44
CA ALA A 228 13.67 -16.13 -7.35
C ALA A 228 13.76 -15.53 -5.93
N PRO A 229 14.93 -15.61 -5.27
CA PRO A 229 15.12 -14.95 -3.98
C PRO A 229 14.88 -13.45 -4.14
N VAL A 230 14.21 -12.84 -3.15
CA VAL A 230 14.03 -11.40 -3.07
C VAL A 230 15.41 -10.74 -3.21
N PRO A 231 15.62 -9.83 -4.18
CA PRO A 231 16.87 -9.10 -4.27
C PRO A 231 17.17 -8.41 -2.93
N PRO A 232 18.43 -8.42 -2.45
CA PRO A 232 18.78 -7.87 -1.13
C PRO A 232 18.32 -6.42 -0.93
N ASP A 233 18.32 -5.61 -2.00
CA ASP A 233 17.89 -4.21 -1.99
C ASP A 233 16.37 -4.04 -1.80
N ASN A 234 15.61 -5.14 -1.87
CA ASN A 234 14.15 -5.17 -1.92
C ASN A 234 13.56 -5.88 -0.68
N VAL A 235 14.37 -6.20 0.32
CA VAL A 235 13.92 -6.75 1.61
C VAL A 235 13.55 -5.57 2.53
N PRO A 236 12.40 -5.62 3.22
CA PRO A 236 12.10 -4.69 4.30
C PRO A 236 13.23 -4.68 5.34
N LEU A 237 13.82 -3.52 5.58
CA LEU A 237 14.89 -3.35 6.56
C LEU A 237 14.33 -2.69 7.81
N ASP A 238 14.74 -3.18 8.98
CA ASP A 238 14.42 -2.54 10.24
C ASP A 238 15.27 -1.27 10.38
N THR A 239 14.61 -0.14 10.61
CA THR A 239 15.21 1.21 10.59
C THR A 239 15.74 1.63 11.96
N GLY A 240 15.36 0.91 13.01
CA GLY A 240 15.61 1.30 14.40
C GLY A 240 14.73 2.44 14.91
N ILE A 241 13.83 2.99 14.08
CA ILE A 241 12.88 4.03 14.49
C ILE A 241 11.79 3.39 15.35
N ILE A 242 11.47 4.05 16.46
CA ILE A 242 10.46 3.62 17.43
C ILE A 242 9.38 4.71 17.53
N PRO A 243 8.09 4.36 17.41
CA PRO A 243 7.02 5.33 17.62
C PRO A 243 7.01 5.81 19.08
N ALA A 244 6.82 7.12 19.25
CA ALA A 244 6.56 7.71 20.55
C ALA A 244 5.27 7.12 21.14
N GLY A 245 5.31 6.71 22.41
CA GLY A 245 4.10 6.33 23.12
C GLY A 245 3.25 7.55 23.48
N GLY A 246 2.12 7.32 24.14
CA GLY A 246 1.28 8.39 24.66
C GLY A 246 1.93 9.12 25.84
N ILE A 247 1.35 8.98 27.04
CA ILE A 247 1.87 9.64 28.25
C ILE A 247 3.26 9.07 28.59
N PRO A 248 4.34 9.86 28.64
CA PRO A 248 5.71 9.36 28.79
C PRO A 248 5.93 8.49 30.04
N LEU A 249 5.36 8.87 31.18
CA LEU A 249 5.47 8.08 32.42
C LEU A 249 4.82 6.69 32.30
N LEU A 250 3.71 6.59 31.56
CA LEU A 250 3.05 5.31 31.32
C LEU A 250 3.78 4.50 30.26
N ASP A 251 4.31 5.16 29.24
CA ASP A 251 5.09 4.52 28.19
C ASP A 251 6.43 3.98 28.72
N GLU A 252 7.09 4.69 29.62
CA GLU A 252 8.30 4.23 30.32
C GLU A 252 8.03 2.96 31.14
N ALA A 253 6.89 2.89 31.82
CA ALA A 253 6.50 1.70 32.57
C ALA A 253 6.27 0.48 31.66
N LEU A 254 5.84 0.69 30.41
CA LEU A 254 5.62 -0.38 29.42
C LEU A 254 6.90 -0.74 28.65
N ARG A 255 7.78 0.25 28.39
CA ARG A 255 8.97 0.12 27.55
C ARG A 255 10.21 0.71 28.23
N PRO A 256 10.62 0.21 29.42
CA PRO A 256 11.74 0.78 30.17
C PRO A 256 13.04 0.78 29.36
N GLN A 257 13.25 -0.22 28.49
CA GLN A 257 14.43 -0.35 27.63
C GLN A 257 14.62 0.80 26.62
N VAL A 258 13.55 1.53 26.26
CA VAL A 258 13.62 2.69 25.36
C VAL A 258 14.04 3.93 26.16
N TYR A 259 13.54 4.05 27.38
CA TYR A 259 13.83 5.19 28.26
C TYR A 259 15.21 5.13 28.90
N THR A 260 15.76 3.93 29.12
CA THR A 260 17.17 3.77 29.49
C THR A 260 18.14 4.28 28.42
N GLN A 261 17.68 4.38 27.16
CA GLN A 261 18.43 4.93 26.02
C GLN A 261 18.14 6.42 25.77
N GLY A 262 17.41 7.09 26.66
CA GLY A 262 17.03 8.51 26.53
C GLY A 262 15.65 8.75 25.92
N GLY A 263 14.84 7.70 25.74
CA GLY A 263 13.46 7.79 25.25
C GLY A 263 13.35 7.75 23.72
N PRO A 264 12.11 7.70 23.19
CA PRO A 264 11.87 7.53 21.75
C PRO A 264 12.55 8.60 20.88
N GLY A 265 12.56 9.86 21.32
CA GLY A 265 13.20 10.95 20.58
C GLY A 265 14.72 10.76 20.40
N MET A 266 15.42 10.34 21.45
CA MET A 266 16.87 10.10 21.41
C MET A 266 17.21 8.85 20.59
N VAL A 267 16.41 7.80 20.72
CA VAL A 267 16.57 6.58 19.93
C VAL A 267 16.36 6.88 18.44
N ASN A 268 15.30 7.63 18.09
CA ASN A 268 15.00 7.99 16.71
C ASN A 268 16.07 8.92 16.12
N ALA A 269 16.54 9.92 16.87
CA ALA A 269 17.64 10.77 16.42
C ALA A 269 18.88 9.92 16.11
N THR A 270 19.22 8.96 16.98
CA THR A 270 20.36 8.04 16.75
C THR A 270 20.13 7.16 15.52
N ALA A 271 18.91 6.64 15.34
CA ALA A 271 18.53 5.82 14.19
C ALA A 271 18.62 6.60 12.87
N GLU A 272 18.21 7.87 12.87
CA GLU A 272 18.34 8.77 11.72
C GLU A 272 19.81 9.03 11.35
N PHE A 273 20.67 9.30 12.34
CA PHE A 273 22.11 9.47 12.12
C PHE A 273 22.81 8.17 11.68
N ALA A 274 22.31 7.02 12.12
CA ALA A 274 22.83 5.71 11.74
C ALA A 274 22.31 5.22 10.37
N SER A 275 21.29 5.87 9.80
CA SER A 275 20.62 5.46 8.56
C SER A 275 20.94 6.32 7.31
N PRO A 276 22.16 6.80 7.03
CA PRO A 276 22.34 7.79 5.97
C PRO A 276 22.30 7.24 4.53
N ALA A 277 22.03 5.94 4.26
CA ALA A 277 22.01 5.45 2.86
C ALA A 277 21.27 4.12 2.55
N GLN A 278 20.80 3.33 3.51
CA GLN A 278 20.50 1.91 3.22
C GLN A 278 19.04 1.47 3.33
N ALA A 279 18.16 2.24 3.98
CA ALA A 279 16.77 1.86 4.18
C ALA A 279 15.83 2.71 3.29
N PRO A 280 15.66 2.39 2.00
CA PRO A 280 14.83 3.20 1.12
C PRO A 280 13.39 3.28 1.66
N PHE A 281 12.78 4.47 1.60
CA PHE A 281 11.37 4.73 1.93
C PHE A 281 10.95 4.53 3.41
N TRP A 282 11.87 4.63 4.37
CA TRP A 282 11.53 4.61 5.80
C TRP A 282 10.62 5.78 6.23
N ASP A 283 10.63 6.86 5.47
CA ASP A 283 9.85 8.08 5.64
C ASP A 283 8.49 8.02 4.93
N GLY A 284 8.15 6.90 4.28
CA GLY A 284 6.91 6.76 3.51
C GLY A 284 6.98 7.28 2.07
N SER A 285 8.14 7.76 1.62
CA SER A 285 8.33 8.27 0.24
C SER A 285 8.15 7.22 -0.87
N TYR A 286 7.92 5.95 -0.51
CA TYR A 286 7.63 4.86 -1.46
C TYR A 286 6.48 5.22 -2.40
N ALA A 287 5.47 5.85 -1.84
CA ALA A 287 4.25 6.17 -2.55
C ALA A 287 4.50 7.23 -3.65
N ASP A 288 5.38 8.20 -3.40
CA ASP A 288 5.79 9.19 -4.40
C ASP A 288 6.69 8.57 -5.47
N TYR A 289 7.61 7.70 -5.05
CA TYR A 289 8.47 6.96 -5.97
C TYR A 289 7.65 6.09 -6.95
N ARG A 290 6.65 5.36 -6.45
CA ARG A 290 5.78 4.51 -7.27
C ARG A 290 4.94 5.33 -8.25
N ALA A 291 4.37 6.45 -7.81
CA ALA A 291 3.66 7.38 -8.71
C ALA A 291 4.57 7.87 -9.84
N GLY A 292 5.84 8.18 -9.53
CA GLY A 292 6.86 8.52 -10.51
C GLY A 292 7.11 7.43 -11.54
N ILE A 293 7.23 6.16 -11.13
CA ILE A 293 7.40 5.04 -12.07
C ILE A 293 6.17 4.86 -12.96
N LEU A 294 4.96 4.93 -12.40
CA LEU A 294 3.73 4.69 -13.17
C LEU A 294 3.53 5.72 -14.29
N THR A 295 3.98 6.98 -14.10
CA THR A 295 3.97 7.98 -15.17
C THR A 295 4.95 7.70 -16.30
N GLN A 296 5.97 6.86 -16.07
CA GLN A 296 7.00 6.50 -17.04
C GLN A 296 6.78 5.12 -17.67
N ALA A 297 5.88 4.30 -17.09
CA ALA A 297 5.60 2.97 -17.61
C ALA A 297 4.94 3.08 -19.01
N PRO A 298 5.43 2.33 -20.01
CA PRO A 298 4.82 2.33 -21.33
C PRO A 298 3.35 1.90 -21.21
N GLN A 299 2.44 2.74 -21.71
CA GLN A 299 1.02 2.38 -21.77
C GLN A 299 0.89 1.11 -22.58
N TRP A 300 0.43 0.03 -21.94
CA TRP A 300 0.06 -1.17 -22.65
C TRP A 300 -1.13 -0.81 -23.55
N THR A 301 -0.84 -0.66 -24.85
CA THR A 301 -1.88 -0.56 -25.85
C THR A 301 -2.37 -1.99 -26.06
N PRO A 302 -3.62 -2.32 -25.69
CA PRO A 302 -4.16 -3.63 -26.02
C PRO A 302 -3.97 -3.85 -27.51
N THR A 303 -3.33 -4.97 -27.86
CA THR A 303 -3.25 -5.42 -29.25
C THR A 303 -4.66 -5.35 -29.82
N PRO A 304 -4.89 -4.64 -30.94
CA PRO A 304 -6.23 -4.47 -31.47
C PRO A 304 -6.87 -5.85 -31.63
N GLU A 305 -8.07 -5.93 -31.07
CA GLU A 305 -8.96 -7.09 -31.14
C GLU A 305 -8.87 -7.69 -32.54
N ILE A 306 -8.49 -8.97 -32.58
CA ILE A 306 -8.33 -9.71 -33.82
C ILE A 306 -9.71 -9.68 -34.48
N THR A 307 -9.88 -8.86 -35.51
CA THR A 307 -11.14 -8.75 -36.26
C THR A 307 -11.60 -10.18 -36.59
N PRO A 308 -12.78 -10.63 -36.12
CA PRO A 308 -13.25 -11.96 -36.48
C PRO A 308 -13.29 -12.05 -38.01
N LEU A 309 -12.69 -13.12 -38.53
CA LEU A 309 -12.77 -13.48 -39.94
C LEU A 309 -14.24 -13.41 -40.38
N PRO A 310 -14.52 -12.98 -41.64
CA PRO A 310 -15.89 -12.75 -42.11
C PRO A 310 -16.61 -14.10 -42.29
N GLY A 311 -17.09 -14.66 -41.18
CA GLY A 311 -18.09 -15.71 -41.12
C GLY A 311 -19.44 -15.05 -40.98
N GLY A 312 -20.30 -15.22 -41.98
CA GLY A 312 -21.63 -14.62 -42.00
C GLY A 312 -22.52 -15.15 -40.88
N GLU A 313 -22.63 -14.39 -39.79
CA GLU A 313 -23.66 -14.60 -38.79
C GLU A 313 -24.95 -13.89 -39.21
N ASN A 314 -26.02 -14.67 -39.21
CA ASN A 314 -27.37 -14.28 -39.58
C ASN A 314 -27.93 -13.35 -38.47
N PRO A 315 -28.49 -12.17 -38.78
CA PRO A 315 -28.88 -11.17 -37.80
C PRO A 315 -30.23 -11.52 -37.12
N GLY A 316 -30.25 -12.62 -36.37
CA GLY A 316 -31.45 -13.08 -35.67
C GLY A 316 -31.23 -14.00 -34.48
N ASP A 317 -29.99 -14.45 -34.21
CA ASP A 317 -29.73 -15.34 -33.07
C ASP A 317 -29.41 -14.53 -31.81
N LEU A 318 -30.48 -14.00 -31.19
CA LEU A 318 -30.39 -13.44 -29.84
C LEU A 318 -30.26 -14.60 -28.87
N GLY A 319 -29.02 -14.88 -28.45
CA GLY A 319 -28.67 -15.84 -27.41
C GLY A 319 -29.45 -15.60 -26.12
N ILE A 320 -30.61 -16.24 -25.99
CA ILE A 320 -31.32 -16.46 -24.74
C ILE A 320 -31.13 -17.93 -24.41
N ILE A 321 -30.38 -18.21 -23.35
CA ILE A 321 -30.21 -19.55 -22.78
C ILE A 321 -31.51 -19.92 -22.05
N PRO A 322 -32.30 -20.93 -22.45
CA PRO A 322 -33.35 -21.45 -21.60
C PRO A 322 -32.76 -22.30 -20.48
N THR A 323 -33.20 -22.01 -19.25
CA THR A 323 -32.89 -22.76 -18.03
C THR A 323 -33.37 -24.22 -18.15
N PRO A 324 -32.59 -25.23 -17.73
CA PRO A 324 -33.06 -26.61 -17.78
C PRO A 324 -34.03 -26.91 -16.64
N THR A 325 -35.27 -27.30 -16.98
CA THR A 325 -36.18 -28.00 -16.07
C THR A 325 -35.76 -29.46 -15.95
N SER A 326 -35.45 -29.89 -14.73
CA SER A 326 -35.17 -31.29 -14.37
C SER A 326 -36.45 -32.16 -14.42
N PRO A 327 -36.31 -33.49 -14.61
CA PRO A 327 -37.43 -34.44 -14.56
C PRO A 327 -37.99 -34.64 -13.15
#